data_AF-A0A1G2LNS0-F1
#
_entry.id   AF-A0A1G2LNS0-F1
#
_cell.length_a   1.000
_cell.length_b   1.000
_cell.length_c   1.000
_cell.angle_alpha   90.00
_cell.angle_beta   90.00
_cell.angle_gamma   90.00
#
_symmetry.space_group_name_H-M   'P 1'
#
loop_
_entity.id
_entity.type
_entity.pdbx_description
1 polymer ?
#
loop_
_entity_poly.entity_id
_entity_poly.type
_entity_poly.pdbx_seq_one_letter_code
_entity_poly.pdbx_strand_id
1 'polypeptide(L)'
;MFGVIIAVLIGLFQYIFVTKTPEAIWLTSTGFLFWWYIVWSSILAIIVFLVMLGITGATTFAAGSTGYGAGSKLLRGIGGFVGGGALSLLVGVLFFISAGLKIGGIYLLSTAVVLTEQGYVWNTTTLIFGTLALVVGLIMSKSSGSSSSSKS
;
A
#
# COMPACT_ATOMS: atom_id res chain seq x y z
N MET A 1 -3.75 -5.45 -7.04
CA MET A 1 -4.04 -5.64 -8.48
C MET A 1 -5.54 -5.62 -8.79
N PHE A 2 -6.39 -6.18 -7.92
CA PHE A 2 -7.85 -6.20 -8.12
C PHE A 2 -8.51 -4.84 -8.43
N GLY A 3 -8.15 -3.78 -7.69
CA GLY A 3 -8.69 -2.43 -7.94
C GLY A 3 -8.39 -1.89 -9.34
N VAL A 4 -7.21 -2.19 -9.89
CA VAL A 4 -6.83 -1.79 -11.27
C VAL A 4 -7.70 -2.50 -12.29
N ILE A 5 -7.97 -3.79 -12.09
CA ILE A 5 -8.85 -4.58 -12.98
C ILE A 5 -10.25 -3.97 -13.01
N ILE A 6 -10.81 -3.62 -11.83
CA ILE A 6 -12.14 -2.99 -11.76
C ILE A 6 -12.13 -1.63 -12.44
N ALA A 7 -11.12 -0.80 -12.23
CA ALA A 7 -11.04 0.52 -12.87
C ALA A 7 -10.98 0.44 -14.40
N VAL A 8 -10.30 -0.56 -14.94
CA VAL A 8 -10.27 -0.84 -16.39
C VAL A 8 -11.65 -1.28 -16.88
N LEU A 9 -12.34 -2.16 -16.15
CA LEU A 9 -13.70 -2.59 -16.50
C LEU A 9 -14.70 -1.44 -16.47
N ILE A 10 -14.61 -0.53 -15.48
CA ILE A 10 -15.44 0.68 -15.42
C ILE A 10 -15.17 1.58 -16.63
N GLY A 11 -13.89 1.73 -16.99
CA GLY A 11 -13.50 2.52 -18.17
C GLY A 11 -14.06 1.92 -19.46
N LEU A 12 -13.96 0.61 -19.62
CA LEU A 12 -14.47 -0.14 -20.76
C LEU A 12 -16.01 -0.08 -20.85
N PHE A 13 -16.71 -0.18 -19.71
CA PHE A 13 -18.15 0.00 -19.65
C PHE A 13 -18.56 1.41 -20.13
N GLN A 14 -17.87 2.45 -19.65
CA GLN A 14 -18.22 3.83 -20.06
C GLN A 14 -17.86 4.13 -21.51
N TYR A 15 -16.82 3.49 -22.05
CA TYR A 15 -16.49 3.56 -23.46
C TYR A 15 -17.58 2.95 -24.34
N ILE A 16 -18.08 1.76 -23.97
CA ILE A 16 -19.05 1.00 -24.78
C ILE A 16 -20.47 1.56 -24.66
N PHE A 17 -20.89 1.96 -23.44
CA PHE A 17 -22.30 2.21 -23.16
C PHE A 17 -22.66 3.69 -22.94
N VAL A 18 -21.69 4.57 -22.68
CA VAL A 18 -21.96 5.95 -22.22
C VAL A 18 -21.37 7.02 -23.15
N THR A 19 -20.69 6.62 -24.25
CA THR A 19 -20.09 7.50 -25.27
C THR A 19 -19.47 8.78 -24.68
N LYS A 20 -18.61 8.61 -23.68
CA LYS A 20 -17.84 9.73 -23.11
C LYS A 20 -16.55 9.93 -23.89
N THR A 21 -16.00 11.14 -23.84
CA THR A 21 -14.67 11.39 -24.40
C THR A 21 -13.62 10.55 -23.63
N PRO A 22 -12.52 10.14 -24.28
CA PRO A 22 -11.48 9.31 -23.65
C PRO A 22 -10.93 9.90 -22.34
N GLU A 23 -10.85 11.21 -22.24
CA GLU A 23 -10.33 11.95 -21.09
C GLU A 23 -11.30 11.90 -19.91
N ALA A 24 -12.61 11.97 -20.17
CA ALA A 24 -13.64 11.81 -19.15
C ALA A 24 -13.69 10.37 -18.62
N ILE A 25 -13.43 9.38 -19.49
CA ILE A 25 -13.31 7.96 -19.09
C ILE A 25 -12.08 7.78 -18.20
N TRP A 26 -10.93 8.34 -18.60
CA TRP A 26 -9.70 8.32 -17.81
C TRP A 26 -9.91 8.87 -16.40
N LEU A 27 -10.44 10.09 -16.29
CA LEU A 27 -10.70 10.75 -15.01
C LEU A 27 -11.61 9.92 -14.11
N THR A 28 -12.67 9.33 -14.68
CA THR A 28 -13.59 8.50 -13.90
C THR A 28 -12.92 7.21 -13.40
N SER A 29 -12.15 6.54 -14.25
CA SER A 29 -11.40 5.34 -13.87
C SER A 29 -10.31 5.63 -12.83
N THR A 30 -9.52 6.69 -13.00
CA THR A 30 -8.50 7.09 -12.02
C THR A 30 -9.11 7.58 -10.71
N GLY A 31 -10.25 8.26 -10.76
CA GLY A 31 -10.97 8.73 -9.58
C GLY A 31 -11.53 7.57 -8.74
N PHE A 32 -12.14 6.58 -9.38
CA PHE A 32 -12.54 5.34 -8.70
C PHE A 32 -11.32 4.64 -8.06
N LEU A 33 -10.24 4.51 -8.84
CA LEU A 33 -9.02 3.86 -8.36
C LEU A 33 -8.45 4.57 -7.13
N PHE A 34 -8.45 5.91 -7.13
CA PHE A 34 -7.96 6.72 -6.01
C PHE A 34 -8.72 6.41 -4.71
N TRP A 35 -10.06 6.49 -4.76
CA TRP A 35 -10.90 6.16 -3.61
C TRP A 35 -10.76 4.71 -3.17
N TRP A 36 -10.67 3.79 -4.12
CA TRP A 36 -10.45 2.38 -3.84
C TRP A 36 -9.17 2.16 -3.03
N TYR A 37 -8.05 2.75 -3.46
CA TYR A 37 -6.78 2.58 -2.75
C TYR A 37 -6.74 3.30 -1.42
N ILE A 38 -7.42 4.45 -1.26
CA ILE A 38 -7.55 5.11 0.05
C ILE A 38 -8.28 4.20 1.03
N VAL A 39 -9.49 3.73 0.68
CA VAL A 39 -10.33 2.92 1.58
C VAL A 39 -9.60 1.62 1.96
N TRP A 40 -9.03 0.92 0.99
CA TRP A 40 -8.32 -0.33 1.25
C TRP A 40 -7.01 -0.14 2.00
N SER A 41 -6.27 0.95 1.75
CA SER A 41 -5.06 1.23 2.52
C SER A 41 -5.40 1.59 3.96
N SER A 42 -6.50 2.29 4.22
CA SER A 42 -6.97 2.56 5.59
C SER A 42 -7.33 1.29 6.35
N ILE A 43 -8.06 0.36 5.71
CA ILE A 43 -8.39 -0.95 6.32
C ILE A 43 -7.11 -1.74 6.62
N LEU A 44 -6.18 -1.80 5.66
CA LEU A 44 -4.90 -2.49 5.86
C LEU A 44 -4.03 -1.82 6.91
N ALA A 45 -4.09 -0.49 7.07
CA ALA A 45 -3.34 0.22 8.10
C ALA A 45 -3.75 -0.21 9.50
N ILE A 46 -5.06 -0.41 9.73
CA ILE A 46 -5.59 -0.93 11.00
C ILE A 46 -5.06 -2.35 11.25
N ILE A 47 -5.07 -3.22 10.23
CA ILE A 47 -4.56 -4.58 10.36
C ILE A 47 -3.06 -4.59 10.67
N VAL A 48 -2.26 -3.77 9.96
CA VAL A 48 -0.81 -3.66 10.20
C VAL A 48 -0.54 -3.12 11.60
N PHE A 49 -1.32 -2.16 12.08
CA PHE A 49 -1.22 -1.67 13.45
C PHE A 49 -1.49 -2.78 14.48
N LEU A 50 -2.51 -3.60 14.28
CA LEU A 50 -2.78 -4.76 15.14
C LEU A 50 -1.62 -5.78 15.09
N VAL A 51 -1.05 -6.03 13.91
CA VAL A 51 0.10 -6.92 13.74
C VAL A 51 1.33 -6.37 14.47
N MET A 52 1.59 -5.06 14.44
CA MET A 52 2.69 -4.45 15.19
C MET A 52 2.56 -4.65 16.70
N LEU A 53 1.35 -4.45 17.24
CA LEU A 53 1.06 -4.70 18.64
C LEU A 53 1.27 -6.18 18.97
N GLY A 54 0.84 -7.07 18.08
CA GLY A 54 1.05 -8.52 18.21
C GLY A 54 2.53 -8.92 18.21
N ILE A 55 3.33 -8.41 17.27
CA ILE A 55 4.77 -8.69 17.18
C ILE A 55 5.49 -8.18 18.43
N THR A 56 5.26 -6.92 18.81
CA THR A 56 5.90 -6.30 19.98
C THR A 56 5.51 -7.03 21.26
N GLY A 57 4.24 -7.41 21.41
CA GLY A 57 3.76 -8.22 22.52
C GLY A 57 4.43 -9.59 22.54
N ALA A 58 4.39 -10.33 21.44
CA ALA A 58 4.92 -11.69 21.34
C ALA A 58 6.43 -11.75 21.60
N THR A 59 7.23 -10.82 21.06
CA THR A 59 8.68 -10.80 21.31
C THR A 59 9.01 -10.40 22.75
N THR A 60 8.22 -9.52 23.36
CA THR A 60 8.38 -9.13 24.77
C THR A 60 8.06 -10.31 25.70
N PHE A 61 6.98 -11.04 25.45
CA PHE A 61 6.62 -12.24 26.21
C PHE A 61 7.62 -13.39 25.98
N ALA A 62 8.04 -13.63 24.73
CA ALA A 62 8.99 -14.68 24.38
C ALA A 62 10.37 -14.44 25.01
N ALA A 63 10.87 -13.19 25.00
CA ALA A 63 12.12 -12.83 25.67
C ALA A 63 12.04 -12.94 27.19
N GLY A 64 10.84 -12.79 27.76
CA GLY A 64 10.58 -13.02 29.19
C GLY A 64 10.48 -14.50 29.57
N SER A 65 10.06 -15.38 28.66
CA SER A 65 9.83 -16.81 28.92
C SER A 65 10.99 -17.75 28.51
N THR A 66 11.79 -17.39 27.50
CA THR A 66 12.98 -18.18 27.10
C THR A 66 14.15 -17.95 28.05
N GLY A 67 14.20 -18.75 29.11
CA GLY A 67 15.31 -18.82 30.06
C GLY A 67 16.53 -19.57 29.50
N TYR A 68 17.40 -18.87 28.76
CA TYR A 68 18.78 -19.31 28.52
C TYR A 68 19.74 -18.11 28.59
N GLY A 69 20.44 -17.92 29.73
CA GLY A 69 21.57 -16.99 29.90
C GLY A 69 21.45 -15.96 31.05
N ALA A 70 22.55 -15.68 31.73
CA ALA A 70 22.63 -14.88 32.96
C ALA A 70 22.39 -13.36 32.77
N GLY A 71 21.13 -12.94 32.67
CA GLY A 71 20.73 -11.52 32.73
C GLY A 71 19.40 -11.36 33.47
N SER A 72 19.24 -10.27 34.21
CA SER A 72 18.01 -10.01 34.98
C SER A 72 16.78 -10.03 34.05
N LYS A 73 15.68 -10.64 34.49
CA LYS A 73 14.43 -10.80 33.70
C LYS A 73 13.94 -9.49 33.08
N LEU A 74 14.18 -8.36 33.75
CA LEU A 74 13.91 -7.00 33.28
C LEU A 74 14.73 -6.61 32.05
N LEU A 75 16.04 -6.87 32.06
CA LEU A 75 16.94 -6.51 30.94
C LEU A 75 16.59 -7.30 29.66
N ARG A 76 16.12 -8.55 29.82
CA ARG A 76 15.64 -9.40 28.73
C ARG A 76 14.30 -8.93 28.15
N GLY A 77 13.35 -8.56 29.01
CA GLY A 77 12.07 -7.98 28.57
C GLY A 77 12.25 -6.69 27.77
N ILE A 78 13.16 -5.82 28.20
CA ILE A 78 13.53 -4.60 27.47
C ILE A 78 14.19 -4.94 26.13
N GLY A 79 15.09 -5.92 26.08
CA GLY A 79 15.70 -6.39 24.83
C GLY A 79 14.68 -6.95 23.82
N GLY A 80 13.69 -7.73 24.29
CA GLY A 80 12.59 -8.23 23.46
C GLY A 80 11.63 -7.15 22.98
N PHE A 81 11.41 -6.11 23.78
CA PHE A 81 10.65 -4.92 23.41
C PHE A 81 11.38 -4.07 22.37
N VAL A 82 12.70 -3.86 22.52
CA VAL A 82 13.50 -3.08 21.55
C VAL A 82 13.62 -3.85 20.22
N GLY A 83 13.87 -5.16 20.26
CA GLY A 83 13.94 -6.00 19.06
C GLY A 83 12.61 -6.12 18.33
N GLY A 84 11.51 -6.38 19.06
CA GLY A 84 10.16 -6.42 18.51
C GLY A 84 9.65 -5.06 18.06
N GLY A 85 9.97 -4.01 18.81
CA GLY A 85 9.69 -2.63 18.48
C GLY A 85 10.34 -2.21 17.17
N ALA A 86 11.63 -2.52 16.97
CA ALA A 86 12.33 -2.23 15.72
C ALA A 86 11.75 -2.98 14.52
N LEU A 87 11.44 -4.28 14.67
CA LEU A 87 10.80 -5.08 13.61
C LEU A 87 9.39 -4.56 13.27
N SER A 88 8.60 -4.23 14.29
CA SER A 88 7.25 -3.68 14.09
C SER A 88 7.31 -2.33 13.38
N LEU A 89 8.25 -1.45 13.75
CA LEU A 89 8.48 -0.16 13.12
C LEU A 89 8.89 -0.31 11.65
N LEU A 90 9.81 -1.24 11.36
CA LEU A 90 10.23 -1.55 9.99
C LEU A 90 9.03 -1.98 9.11
N VAL A 91 8.19 -2.90 9.61
CA VAL A 91 6.97 -3.34 8.91
C VAL A 91 6.04 -2.16 8.63
N GLY A 92 5.91 -1.23 9.58
CA GLY A 92 5.13 -0.01 9.41
C GLY A 92 5.63 0.89 8.32
N VAL A 93 6.90 1.23 8.38
CA VAL A 93 7.53 2.13 7.42
C VAL A 93 7.40 1.55 6.01
N LEU A 94 7.69 0.26 5.82
CA LEU A 94 7.52 -0.40 4.53
C LEU A 94 6.07 -0.38 4.04
N PHE A 95 5.11 -0.57 4.94
CA PHE A 95 3.69 -0.47 4.62
C PHE A 95 3.30 0.95 4.17
N PHE A 96 3.68 1.98 4.94
CA PHE A 96 3.37 3.37 4.61
C PHE A 96 4.03 3.83 3.32
N ILE A 97 5.27 3.41 3.04
CA ILE A 97 5.93 3.67 1.75
C ILE A 97 5.16 3.01 0.61
N SER A 98 4.78 1.74 0.75
CA SER A 98 4.01 1.04 -0.29
C SER A 98 2.62 1.63 -0.51
N ALA A 99 1.93 2.03 0.55
CA ALA A 99 0.63 2.70 0.48
C ALA A 99 0.76 4.09 -0.16
N GLY A 100 1.76 4.87 0.26
CA GLY A 100 2.06 6.18 -0.28
C GLY A 100 2.40 6.17 -1.76
N LEU A 101 3.19 5.19 -2.22
CA LEU A 101 3.50 5.02 -3.66
C LEU A 101 2.26 4.74 -4.51
N LYS A 102 1.32 3.91 -4.00
CA LYS A 102 0.07 3.61 -4.71
C LYS A 102 -0.86 4.82 -4.75
N ILE A 103 -1.12 5.43 -3.60
CA ILE A 103 -2.03 6.59 -3.50
C ILE A 103 -1.44 7.79 -4.25
N GLY A 104 -0.15 8.06 -4.06
CA GLY A 104 0.57 9.14 -4.72
C GLY A 104 0.69 8.92 -6.23
N GLY A 105 0.99 7.71 -6.69
CA GLY A 105 1.02 7.39 -8.12
C GLY A 105 -0.34 7.60 -8.80
N ILE A 106 -1.43 7.24 -8.13
CA ILE A 106 -2.79 7.43 -8.64
C ILE A 106 -3.20 8.90 -8.60
N TYR A 107 -2.81 9.63 -7.56
CA TYR A 107 -3.04 11.07 -7.49
C TYR A 107 -2.38 11.80 -8.66
N LEU A 108 -1.14 11.45 -8.99
CA LEU A 108 -0.44 11.97 -10.17
C LEU A 108 -1.12 11.58 -11.48
N LEU A 109 -1.66 10.36 -11.60
CA LEU A 109 -2.43 9.94 -12.78
C LEU A 109 -3.77 10.67 -12.91
N SER A 110 -4.44 10.95 -11.79
CA SER A 110 -5.71 11.69 -11.77
C SER A 110 -5.53 13.17 -12.13
N THR A 111 -4.34 13.72 -11.89
CA THR A 111 -3.96 15.10 -12.23
C THR A 111 -3.19 15.19 -13.56
N ALA A 112 -3.01 14.06 -14.26
CA ALA A 112 -2.38 14.03 -15.57
C ALA A 112 -3.26 14.62 -16.68
N VAL A 113 -4.57 14.68 -16.44
CA VAL A 113 -5.53 15.36 -17.31
C VAL A 113 -6.03 16.60 -16.58
N VAL A 114 -5.84 17.77 -17.17
CA VAL A 114 -6.36 19.02 -16.64
C VAL A 114 -7.40 19.59 -17.61
N LEU A 115 -8.57 19.93 -17.06
CA LEU A 115 -9.56 20.73 -17.79
C LEU A 115 -9.08 22.18 -17.82
N THR A 116 -8.82 22.67 -19.03
CA THR A 116 -8.51 24.07 -19.30
C THR A 116 -9.64 24.69 -20.13
N GLU A 117 -9.64 26.01 -20.28
CA GLU A 117 -10.67 26.73 -21.08
C GLU A 117 -10.72 26.27 -22.55
N GLN A 118 -9.66 25.62 -23.05
CA GLN A 118 -9.56 25.10 -24.42
C GLN A 118 -9.84 23.60 -24.54
N GLY A 119 -10.19 22.93 -23.43
CA GLY A 119 -10.45 21.48 -23.38
C GLY A 119 -9.47 20.72 -22.48
N TYR A 120 -9.36 19.41 -22.72
CA TYR A 120 -8.50 18.52 -21.93
C TYR A 120 -7.05 18.57 -22.40
N VAL A 121 -6.14 18.91 -21.49
CA VAL A 121 -4.70 18.93 -21.76
C VAL A 121 -4.01 17.86 -20.92
N TRP A 122 -3.17 17.07 -21.59
CA TRP A 122 -2.36 16.03 -20.96
C TRP A 122 -1.04 16.58 -20.47
N ASN A 123 -0.71 16.33 -19.20
CA ASN A 123 0.59 16.56 -18.64
C ASN A 123 1.39 15.24 -18.67
N THR A 124 2.29 15.13 -19.64
CA THR A 124 3.10 13.92 -19.86
C THR A 124 4.00 13.59 -18.66
N THR A 125 4.47 14.62 -17.95
CA THR A 125 5.35 14.47 -16.79
C THR A 125 4.63 13.77 -15.64
N THR A 126 3.44 14.24 -15.27
CA THR A 126 2.65 13.61 -14.19
C THR A 126 2.13 12.24 -14.60
N LEU A 127 1.85 12.02 -15.89
CA LEU A 127 1.49 10.71 -16.43
C LEU A 127 2.61 9.68 -16.24
N ILE A 128 3.85 10.01 -16.64
CA ILE A 128 5.00 9.10 -16.55
C ILE A 128 5.33 8.80 -15.08
N PHE A 129 5.47 9.84 -14.25
CA PHE A 129 5.79 9.66 -12.83
C PHE A 129 4.68 8.94 -12.07
N GLY A 130 3.41 9.23 -12.36
CA GLY A 130 2.28 8.54 -11.76
C GLY A 130 2.24 7.05 -12.11
N THR A 131 2.47 6.72 -13.39
CA THR A 131 2.52 5.33 -13.86
C THR A 131 3.66 4.56 -13.20
N LEU A 132 4.87 5.14 -13.17
CA LEU A 132 6.04 4.52 -12.54
C LEU A 132 5.83 4.29 -11.04
N ALA A 133 5.34 5.29 -10.31
CA ALA A 133 5.07 5.19 -8.88
C ALA A 133 4.04 4.08 -8.58
N LEU A 134 2.98 3.98 -9.40
CA LEU A 134 1.95 2.95 -9.27
C LEU A 134 2.52 1.55 -9.54
N VAL A 135 3.30 1.38 -10.62
CA VAL A 135 3.93 0.10 -10.97
C VAL A 135 4.88 -0.35 -9.87
N VAL A 136 5.75 0.53 -9.38
CA VAL A 136 6.66 0.23 -8.27
C VAL A 136 5.87 -0.14 -7.01
N GLY A 137 4.84 0.64 -6.66
CA GLY A 137 3.97 0.35 -5.53
C GLY A 137 3.26 -1.02 -5.63
N LEU A 138 2.84 -1.41 -6.84
CA LEU A 138 2.26 -2.72 -7.10
C LEU A 138 3.27 -3.86 -6.98
N ILE A 139 4.48 -3.70 -7.53
CA ILE A 139 5.54 -4.71 -7.46
C ILE A 139 5.95 -4.96 -6.01
N MET A 140 6.15 -3.89 -5.22
CA MET A 140 6.48 -4.01 -3.79
C MET A 140 5.42 -4.80 -3.02
N SER A 141 4.14 -4.66 -3.40
CA SER A 141 3.04 -5.40 -2.76
C SER A 141 2.94 -6.88 -3.13
N LYS A 142 3.65 -7.33 -4.17
CA LYS A 142 3.65 -8.74 -4.61
C LYS A 142 4.78 -9.55 -3.94
N SER A 143 5.88 -8.91 -3.55
CA SER A 143 7.05 -9.62 -2.99
C SER A 143 6.85 -10.12 -1.55
N SER A 144 5.85 -9.62 -0.83
CA SER A 144 5.51 -10.04 0.54
C SER A 144 4.71 -11.36 0.63
N GLY A 145 4.48 -12.06 -0.49
CA GLY A 145 3.62 -13.25 -0.58
C GLY A 145 4.30 -14.61 -0.58
N SER A 146 5.62 -14.73 -0.46
CA SER A 146 6.31 -16.03 -0.47
C SER A 146 6.68 -16.52 0.93
N SER A 147 5.69 -16.87 1.74
CA SER A 147 5.92 -17.80 2.86
C SER A 147 5.91 -19.21 2.30
N SER A 148 7.11 -19.73 2.03
CA SER A 148 7.37 -21.12 1.68
C SER A 148 6.80 -22.05 2.74
N SER A 149 5.82 -22.86 2.36
CA SER A 149 5.37 -24.02 3.11
C SER A 149 6.46 -25.10 3.11
N SER A 150 7.43 -25.01 4.03
CA SER A 150 8.31 -26.14 4.31
C SER A 150 7.56 -27.16 5.17
N LYS A 151 6.97 -28.15 4.50
CA LYS A 151 6.66 -29.45 5.10
C LYS A 151 7.98 -30.17 5.40
N SER A 152 8.22 -30.51 6.67
CA SER A 152 8.88 -31.75 7.09
C SER A 152 8.63 -31.96 8.57
#